data_AF-A1UKP3-F1
#
_entry.id   AF-A1UKP3-F1
#
_cell.length_a   1.000
_cell.length_b   1.000
_cell.length_c   1.000
_cell.angle_alpha   90.00
_cell.angle_beta   90.00
_cell.angle_gamma   90.00
#
_symmetry.space_group_name_H-M   'P 1'
#
loop_
_entity.id
_entity.type
_entity.pdbx_description
1 polymer ?
#
loop_
_entity_poly.entity_id
_entity_poly.type
_entity_poly.pdbx_seq_one_letter_code
_entity_poly.pdbx_strand_id
1 'polypeptide(L)'
;MTVTAPTQTRDRLLRLAMRADAVLTGLVGVAAVPLADTAAEWSGTTTTIEYSLAAFFIVYGLVVFGLSTLPSLHRAGLAVIAANLAYTVAAVVVVVSDVWSMTTVGVVLTLATGVYTAVFAELQYVGWRRL
;
A
#
# COMPACT_ATOMS: atom_id res chain seq x y z
N MET A 1 -39.11 -11.12 -12.73
CA MET A 1 -37.85 -11.63 -13.31
C MET A 1 -36.72 -10.90 -12.61
N THR A 2 -36.17 -11.48 -11.55
CA THR A 2 -35.16 -10.83 -10.70
C THR A 2 -33.80 -11.12 -11.30
N VAL A 3 -33.19 -10.13 -11.96
CA VAL A 3 -31.84 -10.29 -12.51
C VAL A 3 -30.85 -10.16 -11.35
N THR A 4 -30.40 -11.29 -10.81
CA THR A 4 -29.24 -11.35 -9.93
C THR A 4 -28.02 -11.03 -10.79
N ALA A 5 -27.52 -9.80 -10.73
CA ALA A 5 -26.25 -9.46 -11.37
C ALA A 5 -25.19 -10.48 -10.88
N PRO A 6 -24.39 -11.08 -11.77
CA PRO A 6 -23.44 -12.10 -11.36
C PRO A 6 -22.46 -11.47 -10.37
N THR A 7 -22.25 -12.13 -9.23
CA THR A 7 -21.36 -11.71 -8.12
C THR A 7 -20.00 -11.21 -8.61
N GLN A 8 -19.55 -11.78 -9.74
CA GLN A 8 -18.36 -11.44 -10.52
C GLN A 8 -18.30 -10.01 -11.09
N THR A 9 -19.37 -9.22 -11.04
CA THR A 9 -19.38 -7.81 -11.46
C THR A 9 -19.18 -6.87 -10.27
N ARG A 10 -19.67 -7.26 -9.09
CA ARG A 10 -19.62 -6.43 -7.87
C ARG A 10 -18.22 -6.33 -7.29
N ASP A 11 -17.42 -7.39 -7.39
CA ASP A 11 -16.07 -7.44 -6.83
C ASP A 11 -14.98 -6.92 -7.78
N ARG A 12 -15.29 -6.63 -9.05
CA ARG A 12 -14.30 -6.23 -10.08
C ARG A 12 -13.48 -5.02 -9.66
N LEU A 13 -14.14 -3.98 -9.12
CA LEU A 13 -13.46 -2.76 -8.71
C LEU A 13 -12.49 -3.04 -7.56
N LEU A 14 -12.94 -3.74 -6.52
CA LEU A 14 -12.09 -4.09 -5.38
C LEU A 14 -10.92 -4.96 -5.83
N ARG A 15 -11.17 -5.96 -6.68
CA ARG A 15 -10.13 -6.85 -7.20
C ARG A 15 -9.10 -6.09 -8.03
N LEU A 16 -9.55 -5.16 -8.88
CA LEU A 16 -8.66 -4.30 -9.67
C LEU A 16 -7.83 -3.40 -8.76
N ALA A 17 -8.47 -2.73 -7.79
CA ALA A 17 -7.78 -1.84 -6.85
C ALA A 17 -6.72 -2.60 -6.03
N MET A 18 -7.06 -3.79 -5.51
CA MET A 18 -6.09 -4.63 -4.79
C MET A 18 -4.93 -5.09 -5.68
N ARG A 19 -5.18 -5.45 -6.94
CA ARG A 19 -4.10 -5.86 -7.87
C ARG A 19 -3.21 -4.70 -8.26
N ALA A 20 -3.80 -3.54 -8.54
CA ALA A 20 -3.05 -2.34 -8.88
C ALA A 20 -2.18 -1.89 -7.71
N ASP A 21 -2.73 -1.85 -6.49
CA ASP A 21 -1.98 -1.59 -5.25
C ASP A 21 -0.81 -2.57 -5.11
N ALA A 22 -1.11 -3.87 -5.16
CA ALA A 22 -0.12 -4.92 -4.99
C ALA A 22 1.05 -4.84 -5.98
N VAL A 23 0.75 -4.62 -7.26
CA VAL A 23 1.76 -4.53 -8.32
C VAL A 23 2.58 -3.26 -8.15
N LEU A 24 1.94 -2.11 -7.96
CA LEU A 24 2.66 -0.84 -7.81
C LEU A 24 3.53 -0.84 -6.56
N THR A 25 2.99 -1.24 -5.40
CA THR A 25 3.74 -1.34 -4.15
C THR A 25 4.89 -2.33 -4.26
N GLY A 26 4.66 -3.52 -4.83
CA GLY A 26 5.71 -4.51 -5.06
C GLY A 26 6.82 -4.01 -5.99
N LEU A 27 6.46 -3.35 -7.10
CA LEU A 27 7.43 -2.78 -8.04
C LEU A 27 8.24 -1.64 -7.41
N VAL A 28 7.61 -0.78 -6.61
CA VAL A 28 8.31 0.25 -5.82
C VAL A 28 9.32 -0.40 -4.87
N GLY A 29 8.91 -1.45 -4.16
CA GLY A 29 9.80 -2.20 -3.28
C GLY A 29 11.01 -2.78 -4.03
N VAL A 30 10.80 -3.44 -5.17
CA VAL A 30 11.89 -3.98 -6.00
C VAL A 30 12.82 -2.88 -6.51
N ALA A 31 12.25 -1.77 -6.99
CA ALA A 31 13.03 -0.64 -7.48
C ALA A 31 13.82 0.08 -6.37
N ALA A 32 13.33 0.04 -5.13
CA ALA A 32 13.99 0.65 -3.97
C ALA A 32 15.23 -0.13 -3.52
N VAL A 33 15.31 -1.44 -3.72
CA VAL A 33 16.46 -2.28 -3.31
C VAL A 33 17.80 -1.75 -3.84
N PRO A 34 18.02 -1.56 -5.16
CA PRO A 34 19.29 -1.04 -5.66
C PRO A 34 19.51 0.45 -5.36
N LEU A 35 18.49 1.17 -4.88
CA LEU A 35 18.54 2.59 -4.57
C LEU A 35 18.65 2.88 -3.08
N ALA A 36 18.70 1.85 -2.22
CA ALA A 36 18.56 2.01 -0.77
C ALA A 36 19.61 2.94 -0.14
N ASP A 37 20.87 2.86 -0.58
CA ASP A 37 21.94 3.73 -0.09
C ASP A 37 21.71 5.19 -0.48
N THR A 38 21.44 5.44 -1.78
CA THR A 38 21.11 6.78 -2.28
C THR A 38 19.84 7.34 -1.64
N ALA A 39 18.84 6.49 -1.42
CA ALA A 39 17.59 6.87 -0.77
C ALA A 39 17.86 7.30 0.67
N ALA A 40 18.67 6.56 1.42
CA ALA A 40 19.04 6.90 2.79
C ALA A 40 19.79 8.24 2.88
N GLU A 41 20.73 8.49 1.97
CA GLU A 41 21.44 9.78 1.88
C GLU A 41 20.47 10.94 1.64
N TRP A 42 19.52 10.78 0.72
CA TRP A 42 18.56 11.84 0.39
C TRP A 42 17.49 12.02 1.45
N SER A 43 16.99 10.92 2.02
CA SER A 43 15.89 10.93 3.00
C SER A 43 16.37 11.28 4.41
N GLY A 44 17.66 11.14 4.69
CA GLY A 44 18.23 11.32 6.03
C GLY A 44 17.97 10.12 6.94
N THR A 45 17.50 8.99 6.39
CA THR A 45 17.29 7.74 7.14
C THR A 45 18.59 6.91 7.14
N THR A 46 18.48 5.61 7.40
CA THR A 46 19.60 4.68 7.30
C THR A 46 19.36 3.67 6.19
N THR A 47 20.42 3.18 5.56
CA THR A 47 20.36 2.08 4.59
C THR A 47 19.55 0.89 5.10
N THR A 48 19.68 0.55 6.39
CA THR A 48 18.90 -0.54 7.01
C THR A 48 17.40 -0.26 7.00
N ILE A 49 16.98 0.98 7.27
CA ILE A 49 15.56 1.39 7.19
C ILE A 49 15.06 1.26 5.75
N GLU A 50 15.82 1.77 4.77
CA GLU A 50 15.40 1.73 3.36
C GLU A 50 15.30 0.29 2.82
N TYR A 51 16.27 -0.59 3.13
CA TYR A 51 16.14 -2.01 2.79
C TYR A 51 14.96 -2.68 3.50
N SER A 52 14.68 -2.31 4.75
CA SER A 52 13.54 -2.85 5.49
C SER A 52 12.21 -2.41 4.87
N LEU A 53 12.09 -1.16 4.44
CA LEU A 53 10.92 -0.64 3.73
C LEU A 53 10.76 -1.30 2.35
N ALA A 54 11.85 -1.47 1.60
CA ALA A 54 11.85 -2.16 0.32
C ALA A 54 11.35 -3.62 0.47
N ALA A 55 11.91 -4.36 1.45
CA ALA A 55 11.48 -5.71 1.76
C ALA A 55 9.99 -5.76 2.19
N PHE A 56 9.57 -4.83 3.04
CA PHE A 56 8.18 -4.70 3.47
C PHE A 56 7.24 -4.51 2.27
N PHE A 57 7.57 -3.60 1.34
CA PHE A 57 6.75 -3.36 0.15
C PHE A 57 6.68 -4.56 -0.80
N ILE A 58 7.79 -5.27 -1.00
CA ILE A 58 7.80 -6.50 -1.80
C ILE A 58 6.87 -7.55 -1.18
N VAL A 59 7.01 -7.80 0.13
CA VAL A 59 6.19 -8.77 0.85
C VAL A 59 4.72 -8.35 0.84
N TYR A 60 4.43 -7.09 1.12
CA TYR A 60 3.07 -6.55 1.08
C TYR A 60 2.44 -6.73 -0.30
N GLY A 61 3.16 -6.36 -1.37
CA GLY A 61 2.72 -6.55 -2.74
C GLY A 61 2.38 -8.01 -3.05
N LEU A 62 3.24 -8.95 -2.68
CA LEU A 62 2.98 -10.39 -2.86
C LEU A 62 1.75 -10.87 -2.09
N VAL A 63 1.62 -10.46 -0.81
CA VAL A 63 0.49 -10.83 0.05
C VAL A 63 -0.82 -10.27 -0.52
N VAL A 64 -0.88 -8.98 -0.84
CA VAL A 64 -2.09 -8.35 -1.39
C VAL A 64 -2.44 -8.93 -2.75
N PHE A 65 -1.46 -9.22 -3.61
CA PHE A 65 -1.72 -9.89 -4.88
C PHE A 65 -2.35 -11.26 -4.66
N GLY A 66 -1.81 -12.07 -3.75
CA GLY A 66 -2.37 -13.37 -3.37
C GLY A 66 -3.80 -13.24 -2.84
N LEU A 67 -4.05 -12.31 -1.92
CA LEU A 67 -5.39 -12.02 -1.38
C LEU A 67 -6.38 -11.61 -2.48
N SER A 68 -5.91 -10.88 -3.50
CA SER A 68 -6.72 -10.49 -4.65
C SER A 68 -7.15 -11.65 -5.54
N THR A 69 -6.64 -12.87 -5.32
CA THR A 69 -7.04 -14.07 -6.08
C THR A 69 -8.13 -14.88 -5.37
N LEU A 70 -8.49 -14.53 -4.13
CA LEU A 70 -9.48 -15.27 -3.37
C LEU A 70 -10.87 -15.25 -4.06
N PRO A 71 -11.68 -16.33 -3.90
CA PRO A 71 -13.03 -16.39 -4.42
C PRO A 71 -13.97 -15.33 -3.82
N SER A 72 -13.75 -14.96 -2.56
CA SER A 72 -14.48 -13.91 -1.85
C SER A 72 -13.51 -12.88 -1.29
N LEU A 73 -13.75 -11.61 -1.60
CA LEU A 73 -12.92 -10.48 -1.16
C LEU A 73 -13.46 -9.74 0.06
N HIS A 74 -14.55 -10.18 0.67
CA HIS A 74 -15.19 -9.43 1.75
C HIS A 74 -14.26 -9.21 2.96
N ARG A 75 -13.61 -10.28 3.45
CA ARG A 75 -12.67 -10.18 4.59
C ARG A 75 -11.30 -9.66 4.15
N ALA A 76 -10.80 -10.16 3.02
CA ALA A 76 -9.49 -9.78 2.49
C ALA A 76 -9.44 -8.29 2.12
N GLY A 77 -10.47 -7.77 1.47
CA GLY A 77 -10.57 -6.35 1.13
C GLY A 77 -10.56 -5.46 2.37
N LEU A 78 -11.34 -5.80 3.40
CA LEU A 78 -11.35 -5.04 4.66
C LEU A 78 -9.98 -5.07 5.34
N ALA A 79 -9.29 -6.21 5.33
CA ALA A 79 -7.94 -6.32 5.90
C ALA A 79 -6.92 -5.44 5.16
N VAL A 80 -6.96 -5.41 3.82
CA VAL A 80 -6.06 -4.58 3.01
C VAL A 80 -6.37 -3.09 3.17
N ILE A 81 -7.65 -2.71 3.23
CA ILE A 81 -8.07 -1.33 3.54
C ILE A 81 -7.50 -0.91 4.90
N ALA A 82 -7.67 -1.74 5.93
CA ALA A 82 -7.16 -1.44 7.26
C ALA A 82 -5.62 -1.34 7.30
N ALA A 83 -4.92 -2.22 6.56
CA ALA A 83 -3.47 -2.18 6.46
C ALA A 83 -2.97 -0.90 5.76
N ASN A 84 -3.61 -0.50 4.66
CA ASN A 84 -3.28 0.75 3.98
C ASN A 84 -3.52 1.98 4.87
N LEU A 85 -4.67 2.04 5.55
CA LEU A 85 -4.95 3.11 6.51
C LEU A 85 -3.94 3.13 7.68
N ALA A 86 -3.58 1.97 8.20
CA ALA A 86 -2.57 1.86 9.25
C ALA A 86 -1.20 2.37 8.75
N TYR A 87 -0.81 2.03 7.53
CA TYR A 87 0.41 2.54 6.91
C TYR A 87 0.35 4.07 6.70
N THR A 88 -0.78 4.60 6.22
CA THR A 88 -1.01 6.05 6.10
C THR A 88 -0.77 6.75 7.44
N VAL A 89 -1.39 6.24 8.51
CA VAL A 89 -1.20 6.79 9.87
C VAL A 89 0.25 6.66 10.32
N ALA A 90 0.89 5.51 10.09
CA ALA A 90 2.29 5.30 10.44
C ALA A 90 3.22 6.29 9.73
N ALA A 91 3.01 6.56 8.44
CA ALA A 91 3.78 7.55 7.68
C ALA A 91 3.67 8.95 8.30
N VAL A 92 2.46 9.37 8.68
CA VAL A 92 2.25 10.66 9.36
C VAL A 92 2.91 10.67 10.74
N VAL A 93 2.76 9.60 11.52
CA VAL A 93 3.35 9.50 12.87
C VAL A 93 4.87 9.56 12.81
N VAL A 94 5.51 8.86 11.87
CA VAL A 94 6.97 8.88 11.71
C VAL A 94 7.47 10.28 11.36
N VAL A 95 6.75 11.00 10.51
CA VAL A 95 7.08 12.40 10.17
C VAL A 95 6.88 13.35 11.37
N VAL A 96 5.74 13.26 12.05
CA VAL A 96 5.41 14.18 13.16
C VAL A 96 6.25 13.90 14.41
N SER A 97 6.63 12.65 14.65
CA SER A 97 7.49 12.27 15.79
C SER A 97 8.98 12.53 15.55
N ASP A 98 9.37 12.80 14.30
CA ASP A 98 10.76 12.99 13.88
C ASP A 98 11.72 11.87 14.32
N VAL A 99 11.21 10.64 14.46
CA VAL A 99 11.98 9.50 15.00
C VAL A 99 13.20 9.13 14.14
N TRP A 100 13.22 9.53 12.87
CA TRP A 100 14.32 9.28 11.93
C TRP A 100 15.10 10.54 11.54
N SER A 101 14.77 11.72 12.08
CA SER A 101 15.44 12.99 11.73
C SER A 101 15.57 13.21 10.22
N MET A 102 14.47 13.01 9.50
CA MET A 102 14.46 13.00 8.04
C MET A 102 14.76 14.38 7.45
N THR A 103 15.37 14.39 6.27
CA THR A 103 15.44 15.61 5.46
C THR A 103 14.05 16.00 4.95
N THR A 104 13.93 17.22 4.38
CA THR A 104 12.70 17.63 3.68
C THR A 104 12.32 16.66 2.56
N VAL A 105 13.31 16.11 1.84
CA VAL A 105 13.05 15.13 0.76
C VAL A 105 12.48 13.84 1.36
N GLY A 106 13.07 13.33 2.45
CA GLY A 106 12.55 12.17 3.17
C GLY A 106 11.12 12.37 3.63
N VAL A 107 10.83 13.49 4.28
CA VAL A 107 9.46 13.86 4.71
C VAL A 107 8.48 13.86 3.54
N VAL A 108 8.82 14.49 2.42
CA VAL A 108 7.95 14.54 1.23
C VAL A 108 7.70 13.13 0.67
N LEU A 109 8.74 12.31 0.55
CA LEU A 109 8.62 10.95 0.03
C LEU A 109 7.78 10.06 0.97
N THR A 110 8.00 10.13 2.29
CA THR A 110 7.21 9.39 3.28
C THR A 110 5.75 9.83 3.30
N LEU A 111 5.46 11.14 3.23
CA LEU A 111 4.08 11.61 3.13
C LEU A 111 3.44 11.21 1.80
N ALA A 112 4.20 11.17 0.70
CA ALA A 112 3.70 10.70 -0.59
C ALA A 112 3.28 9.22 -0.54
N THR A 113 4.02 8.34 0.15
CA THR A 113 3.58 6.95 0.36
C THR A 113 2.34 6.86 1.26
N GLY A 114 2.24 7.75 2.25
CA GLY A 114 1.03 7.92 3.06
C GLY A 114 -0.20 8.30 2.23
N VAL A 115 -0.08 9.30 1.37
CA VAL A 115 -1.16 9.72 0.45
C VAL A 115 -1.51 8.60 -0.53
N TYR A 116 -0.50 7.94 -1.10
CA TYR A 116 -0.69 6.79 -1.99
C TYR A 116 -1.54 5.70 -1.34
N THR A 117 -1.19 5.29 -0.12
CA THR A 117 -1.94 4.25 0.61
C THR A 117 -3.35 4.70 0.98
N ALA A 118 -3.56 5.98 1.33
CA ALA A 118 -4.88 6.53 1.57
C ALA A 118 -5.78 6.49 0.33
N VAL A 119 -5.23 6.85 -0.84
CA VAL A 119 -5.95 6.78 -2.12
C VAL A 119 -6.35 5.34 -2.45
N PHE A 120 -5.45 4.38 -2.27
CA PHE A 120 -5.77 2.98 -2.49
C PHE A 120 -6.77 2.43 -1.48
N ALA A 121 -6.67 2.80 -0.20
CA ALA A 121 -7.66 2.46 0.82
C ALA A 121 -9.05 2.95 0.43
N GLU A 122 -9.18 4.19 -0.08
CA GLU A 122 -10.47 4.74 -0.53
C GLU A 122 -11.01 3.99 -1.74
N LEU A 123 -10.19 3.71 -2.76
CA LEU A 123 -10.59 2.94 -3.94
C LEU A 123 -11.05 1.52 -3.56
N GLN A 124 -10.32 0.87 -2.66
CA GLN A 124 -10.66 -0.44 -2.13
C GLN A 124 -11.94 -0.38 -1.31
N TYR A 125 -12.12 0.64 -0.46
CA TYR A 125 -13.34 0.83 0.33
C TYR A 125 -14.57 1.05 -0.56
N VAL A 126 -14.46 1.87 -1.61
CA VAL A 126 -15.52 2.08 -2.60
C VAL A 126 -15.88 0.78 -3.34
N GLY A 127 -14.91 -0.09 -3.62
CA GLY A 127 -15.16 -1.43 -4.14
C GLY A 127 -15.83 -2.35 -3.12
N TRP A 128 -15.32 -2.35 -1.88
CA TRP A 128 -15.79 -3.20 -0.79
C TRP A 128 -17.24 -2.91 -0.39
N ARG A 129 -17.62 -1.64 -0.27
CA ARG A 129 -19.00 -1.21 0.06
C ARG A 129 -20.05 -1.60 -0.99
N ARG A 130 -19.62 -2.05 -2.18
CA ARG A 130 -20.48 -2.45 -3.31
C ARG A 130 -20.60 -3.96 -3.48
N LEU A 131 -19.85 -4.76 -2.70
CA LEU A 131 -19.96 -6.23 -2.65
C LEU A 131 -21.37 -6.64 -2.19
#